data_AF-A0AAN9UJQ9-F1
#
_entry.id   AF-A0AAN9UJQ9-F1
#
_cell.length_a   1.000
_cell.length_b   1.000
_cell.length_c   1.000
_cell.angle_alpha   90.00
_cell.angle_beta   90.00
_cell.angle_gamma   90.00
#
_symmetry.space_group_name_H-M   'P 1'
#
loop_
_entity.id
_entity.type
_entity.pdbx_description
1 polymer ?
#
loop_
_entity_poly.entity_id
_entity_poly.type
_entity_poly.pdbx_seq_one_letter_code
_entity_poly.pdbx_strand_id
1 'polypeptide(L)'
;MSMRIVPAASHSSTYSHGAPTTSAPSAPGVYDTLRQGLGPASTQIPATTQHGEAIEPPSSRHPLEARLKSWEATQESARMEMLRKTFGMAEPIRRGMELKTVREGSWRPAALGLHGSASASVHEDILRGRDAFLDWEDVFTGQEQRAAVGVHDEMERKLKM
;
A
#
# COMPACT_ATOMS: atom_id res chain seq x y z
N MET A 1 -10.66 -11.32 -15.31
CA MET A 1 -10.82 -10.22 -14.34
C MET A 1 -12.13 -10.44 -13.62
N SER A 2 -12.18 -10.18 -12.31
CA SER A 2 -13.32 -10.46 -11.45
C SER A 2 -13.90 -9.15 -10.96
N MET A 3 -15.22 -8.93 -11.15
CA MET A 3 -15.95 -7.73 -10.69
C MET A 3 -16.20 -7.78 -9.19
N ARG A 4 -15.14 -7.85 -8.39
CA ARG A 4 -15.29 -7.87 -6.94
C ARG A 4 -15.48 -6.45 -6.44
N ILE A 5 -16.57 -6.22 -5.71
CA ILE A 5 -16.84 -4.96 -5.01
C ILE A 5 -15.99 -4.86 -3.74
N VAL A 6 -15.61 -6.00 -3.14
CA VAL A 6 -14.84 -6.04 -1.90
C VAL A 6 -13.56 -6.83 -2.12
N PRO A 7 -12.40 -6.41 -1.55
CA PRO A 7 -11.17 -7.18 -1.61
C PRO A 7 -11.33 -8.60 -1.08
N ALA A 8 -10.54 -9.52 -1.62
CA ALA A 8 -10.53 -10.91 -1.18
C ALA A 8 -10.13 -11.02 0.32
N ALA A 9 -10.68 -12.02 1.01
CA ALA A 9 -10.15 -12.42 2.30
C ALA A 9 -8.76 -13.05 2.08
N SER A 10 -7.72 -12.52 2.72
CA SER A 10 -6.37 -13.07 2.68
C SER A 10 -5.87 -13.48 4.08
N HIS A 11 -6.79 -13.71 5.01
CA HIS A 11 -6.44 -14.22 6.35
C HIS A 11 -6.64 -15.74 6.37
N SER A 12 -5.75 -16.45 7.06
CA SER A 12 -5.95 -17.86 7.32
C SER A 12 -7.15 -18.04 8.26
N SER A 13 -8.07 -18.96 7.93
CA SER A 13 -9.11 -19.42 8.85
C SER A 13 -8.61 -20.52 9.79
N THR A 14 -7.38 -21.01 9.56
CA THR A 14 -6.78 -22.12 10.29
C THR A 14 -5.50 -21.63 10.95
N TYR A 15 -5.46 -21.72 12.27
CA TYR A 15 -4.27 -21.42 13.04
C TYR A 15 -3.51 -22.72 13.33
N SER A 16 -2.30 -22.84 12.78
CA SER A 16 -1.33 -23.84 13.24
C SER A 16 -0.26 -23.12 14.07
N HIS A 17 0.08 -23.69 15.22
CA HIS A 17 1.07 -23.12 16.13
C HIS A 17 2.49 -23.37 15.58
N GLY A 18 2.86 -22.72 14.47
CA GLY A 18 4.18 -22.80 13.85
C GLY A 18 4.56 -24.16 13.27
N ALA A 19 5.61 -24.18 12.44
CA ALA A 19 6.28 -25.42 12.02
C ALA A 19 6.69 -26.23 13.27
N PRO A 20 6.85 -27.57 13.19
CA PRO A 20 7.30 -28.38 14.32
C PRO A 20 8.69 -27.93 14.78
N THR A 21 8.74 -26.99 15.73
CA THR A 21 9.96 -26.52 16.35
C THR A 21 10.24 -27.33 17.60
N THR A 22 11.51 -27.55 17.91
CA THR A 22 11.93 -28.14 19.18
C THR A 22 11.32 -27.36 20.34
N SER A 23 10.38 -27.99 21.06
CA SER A 23 9.74 -27.40 22.24
C SER A 23 10.76 -27.12 23.34
N ALA A 24 10.43 -26.20 24.24
CA ALA A 24 11.26 -25.93 25.40
C ALA A 24 11.57 -27.25 26.15
N PRO A 25 12.83 -27.53 26.52
CA PRO A 25 13.22 -28.78 27.18
C PRO A 25 12.53 -28.99 28.53
N SER A 26 12.04 -27.91 29.15
CA SER A 26 11.29 -27.91 30.40
C SER A 26 9.76 -27.98 30.22
N ALA A 27 9.24 -27.76 29.02
CA ALA A 27 7.80 -27.79 28.72
C ALA A 27 7.57 -28.33 27.30
N PRO A 28 7.49 -29.67 27.13
CA PRO A 28 7.21 -30.29 25.84
C PRO A 28 5.88 -29.76 25.26
N GLY A 29 5.90 -29.32 24.00
CA GLY A 29 4.75 -28.71 23.33
C GLY A 29 4.65 -27.17 23.42
N VAL A 30 5.48 -26.50 24.23
CA VAL A 30 5.54 -25.04 24.26
C VAL A 30 6.70 -24.53 23.40
N TYR A 31 6.45 -23.52 22.57
CA TYR A 31 7.46 -22.87 21.72
C TYR A 31 8.51 -22.15 22.57
N ASP A 32 9.80 -22.44 22.35
CA ASP A 32 10.90 -21.83 23.11
C ASP A 32 11.25 -20.45 22.53
N THR A 33 10.62 -19.41 23.08
CA THR A 33 10.81 -18.01 22.66
C THR A 33 12.18 -17.44 23.01
N LEU A 34 12.91 -18.02 23.97
CA LEU A 34 14.22 -17.56 24.39
C LEU A 34 15.32 -18.09 23.46
N ARG A 35 15.16 -19.32 22.96
CA ARG A 35 16.10 -19.92 22.00
C ARG A 35 15.80 -19.55 20.55
N GLN A 36 14.53 -19.37 20.20
CA GLN A 36 14.11 -19.03 18.85
C GLN A 36 13.91 -17.52 18.64
N GLY A 37 13.94 -16.73 19.72
CA GLY A 37 13.81 -15.28 19.71
C GLY A 37 12.36 -14.77 19.73
N LEU A 38 12.13 -13.68 20.45
CA LEU A 38 10.89 -12.89 20.44
C LEU A 38 11.04 -11.76 19.40
N GLY A 39 11.16 -12.08 18.11
CA GLY A 39 11.68 -11.12 17.14
C GLY A 39 10.88 -10.99 15.84
N PRO A 40 10.53 -9.76 15.41
CA PRO A 40 10.08 -9.50 14.03
C PRO A 40 11.14 -9.79 12.94
N ALA A 41 12.33 -10.29 13.31
CA ALA A 41 13.31 -10.82 12.36
C ALA A 41 12.83 -12.12 11.65
N SER A 42 11.79 -12.79 12.15
CA SER A 42 11.10 -13.86 11.38
C SER A 42 10.30 -13.32 10.19
N THR A 43 10.10 -12.00 10.08
CA THR A 43 9.33 -11.36 9.00
C THR A 43 10.20 -10.98 7.79
N GLN A 44 11.53 -11.11 7.90
CA GLN A 44 12.48 -10.82 6.81
C GLN A 44 13.64 -11.81 6.81
N ILE A 45 13.33 -13.09 6.62
CA ILE A 45 14.32 -14.01 6.08
C ILE A 45 13.86 -14.39 4.67
N PRO A 46 14.45 -13.81 3.59
CA PRO A 46 14.45 -14.48 2.31
C PRO A 46 15.51 -15.59 2.40
N ALA A 47 15.21 -16.66 3.15
CA ALA A 47 16.02 -17.86 3.12
C ALA A 47 15.14 -18.96 2.57
N THR A 48 15.34 -19.22 1.29
CA THR A 48 15.33 -20.59 0.77
C THR A 48 15.90 -21.51 1.85
N THR A 49 15.02 -22.19 2.58
CA THR A 49 15.41 -23.42 3.24
C THR A 49 15.85 -24.40 2.17
N GLN A 50 16.78 -25.28 2.50
CA GLN A 50 17.36 -26.29 1.60
C GLN A 50 16.32 -27.29 1.04
N HIS A 51 15.05 -27.09 1.38
CA HIS A 51 13.85 -27.73 0.84
C HIS A 51 12.92 -26.60 0.41
N GLY A 52 12.69 -26.45 -0.90
CA GLY A 52 12.07 -25.28 -1.53
C GLY A 52 10.57 -25.08 -1.24
N GLU A 53 10.22 -24.84 0.02
CA GLU A 53 8.85 -24.53 0.45
C GLU A 53 8.77 -23.08 0.93
N ALA A 54 7.76 -22.35 0.44
CA ALA A 54 7.58 -20.93 0.72
C ALA A 54 7.08 -20.72 2.16
N ILE A 55 7.87 -20.03 2.98
CA ILE A 55 7.47 -19.64 4.33
C ILE A 55 6.43 -18.52 4.21
N GLU A 56 5.18 -18.81 4.58
CA GLU A 56 4.12 -17.81 4.67
C GLU A 56 4.49 -16.72 5.70
N PRO A 57 4.23 -15.43 5.42
CA PRO A 57 4.51 -14.36 6.37
C PRO A 57 3.72 -14.57 7.67
N PRO A 58 4.30 -14.25 8.84
CA PRO A 58 3.66 -14.50 10.13
C PRO A 58 2.29 -13.80 10.25
N SER A 59 1.31 -14.55 10.77
CA SER A 59 -0.11 -14.20 10.96
C SER A 59 -0.37 -13.09 12.00
N SER A 60 0.65 -12.37 12.48
CA SER A 60 0.50 -11.34 13.52
C SER A 60 -0.10 -10.01 13.02
N ARG A 61 -0.58 -9.97 11.78
CA ARG A 61 -1.20 -8.78 11.18
C ARG A 61 -2.71 -8.84 11.34
N HIS A 62 -3.33 -7.70 11.63
CA HIS A 62 -4.78 -7.65 11.80
C HIS A 62 -5.46 -8.09 10.50
N PRO A 63 -6.46 -9.00 10.54
CA PRO A 63 -7.05 -9.60 9.33
C PRO A 63 -7.72 -8.57 8.39
N LEU A 64 -8.03 -7.37 8.89
CA LEU A 64 -8.55 -6.27 8.08
C LEU A 64 -7.47 -5.39 7.44
N GLU A 65 -6.22 -5.40 7.91
CA GLU A 65 -5.17 -4.54 7.33
C GLU A 65 -4.97 -4.80 5.83
N ALA A 66 -4.93 -6.07 5.45
CA ALA A 66 -4.76 -6.45 4.05
C ALA A 66 -5.95 -5.98 3.19
N ARG A 67 -7.17 -6.05 3.73
CA ARG A 67 -8.37 -5.56 3.06
C ARG A 67 -8.40 -4.04 2.93
N LEU A 68 -8.05 -3.32 4.00
CA LEU A 68 -7.98 -1.85 3.97
C LEU A 68 -6.94 -1.38 2.95
N LYS A 69 -5.75 -2.00 2.94
CA LYS A 69 -4.69 -1.70 1.95
C LYS A 69 -5.07 -1.99 0.51
N SER A 70 -5.96 -2.96 0.27
CA SER A 70 -6.36 -3.38 -1.08
C SER A 70 -7.72 -2.81 -1.53
N TRP A 71 -8.40 -2.06 -0.66
CA TRP A 71 -9.73 -1.50 -0.94
C TRP A 71 -9.73 -0.65 -2.20
N GLU A 72 -8.84 0.35 -2.26
CA GLU A 72 -8.78 1.30 -3.37
C GLU A 72 -8.41 0.64 -4.68
N ALA A 73 -7.38 -0.22 -4.66
CA ALA A 73 -6.97 -0.99 -5.84
C ALA A 73 -8.10 -1.89 -6.36
N THR A 74 -8.89 -2.49 -5.45
CA THR A 74 -10.03 -3.31 -5.83
C THR A 74 -11.13 -2.46 -6.46
N GLN A 75 -11.50 -1.32 -5.87
CA GLN A 75 -12.47 -0.39 -6.45
C GLN A 75 -12.04 0.11 -7.83
N GLU A 76 -10.78 0.48 -7.99
CA GLU A 76 -10.23 0.93 -9.28
C GLU A 76 -10.28 -0.19 -10.32
N SER A 77 -9.87 -1.41 -9.95
CA SER A 77 -9.94 -2.56 -10.85
C SER A 77 -11.37 -2.89 -11.30
N ALA A 78 -12.34 -2.79 -10.39
CA ALA A 78 -13.75 -2.99 -10.71
C ALA A 78 -14.24 -1.90 -11.67
N ARG A 79 -13.87 -0.63 -11.44
CA ARG A 79 -14.21 0.48 -12.36
C ARG A 79 -13.62 0.28 -13.75
N MET A 80 -12.34 -0.10 -13.84
CA MET A 80 -11.69 -0.35 -15.14
C MET A 80 -12.30 -1.53 -15.88
N GLU A 81 -12.68 -2.60 -15.17
CA GLU A 81 -13.39 -3.72 -15.80
C GLU A 81 -14.81 -3.34 -16.24
N MET A 82 -15.52 -2.46 -15.51
CA MET A 82 -16.81 -1.92 -15.94
C MET A 82 -16.67 -1.13 -17.24
N LEU A 83 -15.73 -0.19 -17.28
CA LEU A 83 -15.42 0.60 -18.48
C LEU A 83 -15.08 -0.29 -19.67
N ARG A 84 -14.27 -1.34 -19.43
CA ARG A 84 -13.93 -2.33 -20.46
C ARG A 84 -15.16 -3.03 -21.03
N LYS A 85 -16.16 -3.34 -20.20
CA LYS A 85 -17.38 -4.05 -20.61
C LYS A 85 -18.35 -3.14 -21.36
N THR A 86 -18.48 -1.88 -20.94
CA THR A 86 -19.42 -0.93 -21.54
C THR A 86 -18.90 -0.29 -22.82
N PHE A 87 -17.59 0.00 -22.87
CA PHE A 87 -16.98 0.80 -23.94
C PHE A 87 -15.83 0.09 -24.67
N GLY A 88 -15.45 -1.12 -24.23
CA GLY A 88 -14.37 -1.89 -24.84
C GLY A 88 -12.99 -1.59 -24.25
N MET A 89 -11.95 -2.20 -24.83
CA MET A 89 -10.60 -2.18 -24.27
C MET A 89 -9.89 -0.82 -24.36
N ALA A 90 -10.35 0.08 -25.24
CA ALA A 90 -9.74 1.39 -25.42
C ALA A 90 -9.89 2.28 -24.18
N GLU A 91 -11.02 2.21 -23.46
CA GLU A 91 -11.29 3.09 -22.33
C GLU A 91 -10.34 2.90 -21.14
N PRO A 92 -10.08 1.68 -20.63
CA PRO A 92 -9.07 1.48 -19.58
C PRO A 92 -7.68 1.96 -19.98
N ILE A 93 -7.29 1.79 -21.24
CA ILE A 93 -5.98 2.21 -21.75
C ILE A 93 -5.89 3.74 -21.74
N ARG A 94 -6.90 4.40 -22.32
CA ARG A 94 -7.01 5.87 -22.31
C ARG A 94 -6.95 6.41 -20.89
N ARG A 95 -7.72 5.81 -19.97
CA ARG A 95 -7.74 6.24 -18.57
C ARG A 95 -6.38 6.09 -17.88
N GLY A 96 -5.66 5.00 -18.15
CA GLY A 96 -4.30 4.81 -17.68
C GLY A 96 -3.32 5.85 -18.24
N MET A 97 -3.46 6.22 -19.51
CA MET A 97 -2.65 7.29 -20.13
C MET A 97 -2.95 8.66 -19.52
N GLU A 98 -4.23 9.00 -19.31
CA GLU A 98 -4.63 10.24 -18.65
C GLU A 98 -4.04 10.35 -17.23
N LEU A 99 -4.14 9.28 -16.44
CA LEU A 99 -3.56 9.22 -15.09
C LEU A 99 -2.03 9.39 -15.12
N LYS A 100 -1.35 8.78 -16.09
CA LYS A 100 0.09 8.91 -16.27
C LYS A 100 0.49 10.36 -16.55
N THR A 101 -0.16 11.01 -17.51
CA THR A 101 0.12 12.41 -17.87
C THR A 101 -0.13 13.34 -16.68
N VAL A 102 -1.20 13.13 -15.91
CA VAL A 102 -1.47 13.93 -14.71
C VAL A 102 -0.38 13.77 -13.65
N ARG A 103 0.06 12.54 -13.37
CA ARG A 103 1.13 12.28 -12.38
C ARG A 103 2.47 12.88 -12.79
N GLU A 104 2.79 12.86 -14.08
CA GLU A 104 4.03 13.45 -14.60
C GLU A 104 3.97 14.99 -14.59
N GLY A 105 2.77 15.57 -14.77
CA GLY A 105 2.55 17.01 -14.83
C GLY A 105 2.19 17.70 -13.50
N SER A 106 1.92 16.95 -12.43
CA SER A 106 1.33 17.48 -11.19
C SER A 106 2.32 18.19 -10.24
N TRP A 107 3.40 18.78 -10.75
CA TRP A 107 4.31 19.52 -9.88
C TRP A 107 3.64 20.79 -9.34
N ARG A 108 3.75 20.98 -8.02
CA ARG A 108 3.28 22.16 -7.31
C ARG A 108 4.33 22.58 -6.27
N PRO A 109 4.61 23.89 -6.12
CA PRO A 109 5.51 24.37 -5.08
C PRO A 109 4.97 24.05 -3.68
N ALA A 110 5.86 23.68 -2.75
CA ALA A 110 5.49 23.42 -1.37
C ALA A 110 4.94 24.68 -0.67
N ALA A 111 5.34 25.86 -1.14
CA ALA A 111 4.85 27.16 -0.69
C ALA A 111 3.33 27.34 -0.85
N LEU A 112 2.65 26.56 -1.72
CA LEU A 112 1.18 26.60 -1.87
C LEU A 112 0.44 25.82 -0.77
N GLY A 113 1.08 25.55 0.36
CA GLY A 113 0.49 24.83 1.50
C GLY A 113 0.43 23.32 1.32
N LEU A 114 0.83 22.80 0.16
CA LEU A 114 0.94 21.37 -0.11
C LEU A 114 2.40 20.92 0.06
N HIS A 115 2.97 21.18 1.24
CA HIS A 115 4.38 20.87 1.48
C HIS A 115 4.59 19.37 1.65
N GLY A 116 4.97 18.70 0.55
CA GLY A 116 5.41 17.30 0.58
C GLY A 116 4.34 16.30 1.03
N SER A 117 3.08 16.74 1.18
CA SER A 117 1.97 15.82 1.30
C SER A 117 1.82 15.16 -0.06
N ALA A 118 1.93 13.83 -0.07
CA ALA A 118 1.59 12.99 -1.20
C ALA A 118 0.07 12.99 -1.49
N SER A 119 -0.65 14.04 -1.06
CA SER A 119 -2.04 14.26 -1.44
C SER A 119 -2.06 14.38 -2.96
N ALA A 120 -2.89 13.53 -3.55
CA ALA A 120 -3.02 13.40 -4.97
C ALA A 120 -3.39 14.75 -5.60
N SER A 121 -2.98 14.96 -6.84
CA SER A 121 -3.47 16.12 -7.59
C SER A 121 -4.99 16.05 -7.67
N VAL A 122 -5.70 17.17 -7.53
CA VAL A 122 -7.17 17.21 -7.74
C VAL A 122 -7.56 16.58 -9.08
N HIS A 123 -6.72 16.74 -10.10
CA HIS A 123 -6.92 16.09 -11.39
C HIS A 123 -6.84 14.56 -11.30
N GLU A 124 -5.91 14.04 -10.51
CA GLU A 124 -5.74 12.63 -10.25
C GLU A 124 -6.93 12.06 -9.47
N ASP A 125 -7.48 12.82 -8.51
CA ASP A 125 -8.68 12.43 -7.75
C ASP A 125 -9.91 12.39 -8.62
N ILE A 126 -10.12 13.37 -9.50
CA ILE A 126 -11.19 13.33 -10.51
C ILE A 126 -11.01 12.10 -11.41
N LEU A 127 -9.76 11.80 -11.79
CA LEU A 127 -9.48 10.65 -12.63
C LEU A 127 -9.77 9.31 -11.91
N ARG A 128 -9.57 9.24 -10.60
CA ARG A 128 -9.95 8.09 -9.76
C ARG A 128 -11.43 8.07 -9.35
N GLY A 129 -12.11 9.21 -9.45
CA GLY A 129 -13.46 9.41 -8.88
C GLY A 129 -13.45 9.51 -7.35
N ARG A 130 -12.37 10.06 -6.79
CA ARG A 130 -12.17 10.31 -5.36
C ARG A 130 -12.34 11.79 -4.97
N ASP A 131 -12.78 12.63 -5.89
CA ASP A 131 -12.91 14.08 -5.75
C ASP A 131 -13.90 14.55 -4.66
N ALA A 132 -14.83 13.68 -4.26
CA ALA A 132 -15.79 13.95 -3.18
C ALA A 132 -15.40 13.29 -1.83
N PHE A 133 -14.22 12.67 -1.75
CA PHE A 133 -13.73 12.00 -0.54
C PHE A 133 -12.59 12.79 0.09
N LEU A 134 -12.47 12.69 1.41
CA LEU A 134 -11.45 13.38 2.19
C LEU A 134 -10.94 12.43 3.27
N ASP A 135 -9.63 12.20 3.27
CA ASP A 135 -8.96 11.37 4.27
C ASP A 135 -8.26 12.25 5.31
N TRP A 136 -7.87 11.61 6.42
CA TRP A 136 -7.13 12.30 7.48
C TRP A 136 -5.77 12.82 6.99
N GLU A 137 -5.14 12.14 6.03
CA GLU A 137 -3.85 12.51 5.43
C GLU A 137 -3.94 13.79 4.58
N ASP A 138 -5.14 14.09 4.07
CA ASP A 138 -5.40 15.32 3.30
C ASP A 138 -5.48 16.55 4.21
N VAL A 139 -5.95 16.38 5.45
CA VAL A 139 -6.08 17.46 6.44
C VAL A 139 -4.83 17.61 7.30
N PHE A 140 -4.25 16.50 7.73
CA PHE A 140 -3.13 16.48 8.67
C PHE A 140 -1.87 15.96 7.99
N THR A 141 -1.15 16.88 7.36
CA THR A 141 0.04 16.57 6.56
C THR A 141 1.31 16.33 7.40
N GLY A 142 1.26 16.56 8.71
CA GLY A 142 2.38 16.40 9.64
C GLY A 142 3.53 17.40 9.44
N GLN A 143 3.34 18.42 8.59
CA GLN A 143 4.37 19.41 8.24
C GLN A 143 4.02 20.82 8.77
N GLU A 144 3.01 20.95 9.64
CA GLU A 144 2.52 22.24 10.17
C GLU A 144 3.61 23.11 10.82
N GLN A 145 4.66 22.48 11.38
CA GLN A 145 5.78 23.17 12.03
C GLN A 145 7.00 23.39 11.13
N ARG A 146 6.94 23.01 9.85
CA ARG A 146 8.07 23.19 8.93
C ARG A 146 8.01 24.57 8.28
N ALA A 147 9.14 25.26 8.27
CA ALA A 147 9.26 26.54 7.57
C ALA A 147 9.01 26.34 6.07
N ALA A 148 8.26 27.26 5.46
CA ALA A 148 8.01 27.25 4.03
C ALA A 148 9.34 27.34 3.27
N VAL A 149 9.59 26.37 2.38
CA VAL A 149 10.75 26.37 1.49
C VAL A 149 10.47 27.35 0.34
N GLY A 150 11.49 28.11 -0.08
CA GLY A 150 11.37 29.02 -1.21
C GLY A 150 11.11 28.25 -2.51
N VAL A 151 10.20 28.77 -3.35
CA VAL A 151 9.88 28.17 -4.67
C VAL A 151 11.13 28.06 -5.56
N HIS A 152 12.04 29.04 -5.46
CA HIS A 152 13.30 29.05 -6.20
C HIS A 152 14.22 27.88 -5.78
N ASP A 153 14.46 27.70 -4.48
CA ASP A 153 15.27 26.60 -3.93
C ASP A 153 14.70 25.21 -4.30
N GLU A 154 13.37 25.09 -4.40
CA GLU A 154 12.71 23.87 -4.85
C GLU A 154 12.92 23.59 -6.34
N MET A 155 12.83 24.64 -7.18
CA MET A 155 13.07 24.52 -8.60
C MET A 155 14.53 24.18 -8.90
N GLU A 156 15.49 24.82 -8.21
CA GLU A 156 16.92 24.50 -8.33
C GLU A 156 17.18 23.02 -8.00
N ARG A 157 16.66 22.54 -6.87
CA ARG A 157 16.75 21.11 -6.47
C ARG A 157 16.13 20.16 -7.48
N LYS A 158 14.97 20.53 -8.06
CA LYS A 158 14.26 19.71 -9.05
C LYS A 158 14.99 19.67 -10.40
N LEU A 159 15.50 20.82 -10.86
CA LEU A 159 16.20 20.94 -12.13
C LEU A 159 17.68 20.56 -12.02
N LYS A 160 18.19 20.28 -10.82
CA LYS A 160 19.61 19.98 -10.54
C LYS A 160 20.54 21.08 -11.06
N MET A 161 20.12 22.33 -10.87
CA MET A 161 20.97 23.51 -11.04
C MET A 161 21.62 23.83 -9.69
#